data_AF-R7EYR7-F1
#
_entry.id   AF-R7EYR7-F1
#
_cell.length_a   1.000
_cell.length_b   1.000
_cell.length_c   1.000
_cell.angle_alpha   90.00
_cell.angle_beta   90.00
_cell.angle_gamma   90.00
#
_symmetry.space_group_name_H-M   'P 1'
#
loop_
_entity.id
_entity.type
_entity.pdbx_description
1 polymer ?
#
loop_
_entity_poly.entity_id
_entity_poly.type
_entity_poly.pdbx_seq_one_letter_code
_entity_poly.pdbx_strand_id
1 'polypeptide(L)'
;MLLIMAFVLSALASCSDNDEPQPGKDPNPGNENLISVKYYVDKPGMTGFSHHYGVNAYLNFMSSNNHEWLRDTPWFEKKFKNSDWYFEFNGKQYRYGDVMDIPGNTTPIHMEGYLELNKYLIIPADIPWEKLKEGPMTYEYKFVWPSRNISHTIKVYAIYNQNFEKDRDELLKNLGDEDSGYVELYKIGYWVDDKPMESPWKDYGLFTITLDE
;
A
#
# COMPACT_ATOMS: atom_id res chain seq x y z
N MET A 1 5.15 -39.07 39.49
CA MET A 1 4.41 -38.14 40.35
C MET A 1 5.36 -37.62 41.41
N LEU A 2 5.80 -36.36 41.32
CA LEU A 2 5.74 -35.37 42.40
C LEU A 2 6.21 -34.01 41.87
N LEU A 3 5.28 -33.06 41.89
CA LEU A 3 5.49 -31.61 41.81
C LEU A 3 6.36 -31.15 42.97
N ILE A 4 7.27 -30.20 42.74
CA ILE A 4 7.58 -29.16 43.74
C ILE A 4 7.64 -27.80 43.02
N MET A 5 6.63 -26.98 43.36
CA MET A 5 6.51 -25.54 43.13
C MET A 5 7.74 -24.79 43.65
N ALA A 6 8.19 -23.79 42.89
CA ALA A 6 8.88 -22.64 43.47
C ALA A 6 8.07 -21.38 43.13
N PHE A 7 7.54 -20.79 44.19
CA PHE A 7 6.71 -19.59 44.20
C PHE A 7 7.50 -18.36 43.73
N VAL A 8 6.85 -17.58 42.89
CA VAL A 8 7.11 -16.16 42.63
C VAL A 8 6.82 -15.37 43.91
N LEU A 9 7.70 -14.43 44.28
CA LEU A 9 7.36 -13.20 44.99
C LEU A 9 8.51 -12.17 44.81
N SER A 10 8.30 -11.32 43.80
CA SER A 10 8.53 -9.88 43.79
C SER A 10 9.44 -9.24 44.85
N ALA A 11 10.51 -8.59 44.38
CA ALA A 11 11.02 -7.37 44.97
C ALA A 11 10.64 -6.20 44.06
N LEU A 12 9.52 -5.55 44.40
CA LEU A 12 9.24 -4.18 44.00
C LEU A 12 10.25 -3.28 44.74
N ALA A 13 11.15 -2.63 44.00
CA ALA A 13 11.78 -1.41 44.45
C ALA A 13 11.04 -0.26 43.75
N SER A 14 10.23 0.43 44.55
CA SER A 14 9.50 1.64 44.22
C SER A 14 10.47 2.77 43.86
N CYS A 15 10.31 3.36 42.68
CA CYS A 15 10.38 4.81 42.54
C CYS A 15 9.00 5.27 42.06
N SER A 16 8.27 5.80 43.02
CA SER A 16 7.19 6.77 42.82
C SER A 16 7.59 7.78 41.75
N ASP A 17 6.86 7.82 40.65
CA ASP A 17 6.34 9.08 40.11
C ASP A 17 5.10 8.77 39.27
N ASN A 18 4.17 9.73 39.30
CA ASN A 18 2.93 9.72 38.52
C ASN A 18 3.28 9.70 37.02
N ASP A 19 3.45 8.51 36.46
CA ASP A 19 3.39 8.33 35.02
C ASP A 19 2.03 7.71 34.70
N GLU A 20 1.15 8.54 34.13
CA GLU A 20 0.06 8.07 33.28
C GLU A 20 0.56 6.91 32.41
N PRO A 21 -0.26 5.88 32.10
CA PRO A 21 0.19 4.82 31.22
C PRO A 21 0.58 5.46 29.90
N GLN A 22 1.89 5.64 29.68
CA GLN A 22 2.40 6.05 28.38
C GLN A 22 1.84 5.05 27.39
N PRO A 23 1.20 5.50 26.29
CA PRO A 23 0.76 4.59 25.26
C PRO A 23 2.00 3.80 24.84
N GLY A 24 1.99 2.51 25.19
CA GLY A 24 3.11 1.62 24.93
C GLY A 24 3.47 1.76 23.46
N LYS A 25 4.75 2.02 23.17
CA LYS A 25 5.26 1.99 21.80
C LYS A 25 4.75 0.72 21.14
N ASP A 26 3.96 0.92 20.09
CA ASP A 26 3.43 -0.17 19.30
C ASP A 26 4.61 -1.05 18.84
N PRO A 27 4.64 -2.35 19.16
CA PRO A 27 5.75 -3.22 18.79
C PRO A 27 5.87 -3.41 17.27
N ASN A 28 4.90 -2.91 16.49
CA ASN A 28 4.97 -2.88 15.03
C ASN A 28 5.45 -1.52 14.50
N PRO A 29 6.71 -1.40 14.02
CA PRO A 29 7.21 -0.19 13.34
C PRO A 29 6.43 0.16 12.04
N GLY A 30 5.48 -0.68 11.62
CA GLY A 30 4.61 -0.44 10.47
C GLY A 30 3.38 0.45 10.73
N ASN A 31 3.10 0.85 11.98
CA ASN A 31 1.94 1.70 12.29
C ASN A 31 2.24 3.22 12.23
N GLU A 32 3.50 3.60 11.97
CA GLU A 32 3.90 5.00 11.80
C GLU A 32 3.69 5.44 10.33
N ASN A 33 3.21 6.67 10.12
CA ASN A 33 2.99 7.29 8.80
C ASN A 33 1.90 6.67 7.91
N LEU A 34 0.88 6.05 8.51
CA LEU A 34 -0.25 5.55 7.71
C LEU A 34 -1.12 6.69 7.16
N ILE A 35 -1.57 6.49 5.93
CA ILE A 35 -2.39 7.40 5.14
C ILE A 35 -3.82 6.87 5.15
N SER A 36 -4.78 7.75 5.36
CA SER A 36 -6.21 7.44 5.34
C SER A 36 -6.69 7.29 3.89
N VAL A 37 -7.09 6.08 3.49
CA VAL A 37 -7.75 5.85 2.20
C VAL A 37 -9.24 6.06 2.37
N LYS A 38 -9.80 6.96 1.57
CA LYS A 38 -11.19 7.42 1.72
C LYS A 38 -12.09 6.82 0.65
N TYR A 39 -13.16 6.17 1.08
CA TYR A 39 -14.24 5.70 0.23
C TYR A 39 -15.23 6.83 -0.05
N TYR A 40 -15.58 7.02 -1.33
CA TYR A 40 -16.54 8.00 -1.79
C TYR A 40 -17.95 7.45 -1.60
N VAL A 41 -18.80 8.23 -0.93
CA VAL A 41 -20.18 7.86 -0.62
C VAL A 41 -21.11 8.87 -1.30
N ASP A 42 -21.98 8.37 -2.16
CA ASP A 42 -23.06 9.10 -2.82
C ASP A 42 -24.35 8.27 -2.82
N LYS A 43 -25.46 8.90 -3.21
CA LYS A 43 -26.71 8.17 -3.45
C LYS A 43 -26.66 7.47 -4.82
N PRO A 44 -27.33 6.31 -4.96
CA PRO A 44 -27.33 5.55 -6.21
C PRO A 44 -27.78 6.40 -7.41
N GLY A 45 -26.95 6.44 -8.46
CA GLY A 45 -27.24 7.15 -9.72
C GLY A 45 -26.37 8.38 -10.01
N MET A 46 -25.45 8.75 -9.11
CA MET A 46 -24.56 9.89 -9.28
C MET A 46 -23.15 9.57 -9.81
N THR A 47 -22.65 8.33 -9.68
CA THR A 47 -21.28 7.98 -10.05
C THR A 47 -21.15 7.10 -11.29
N GLY A 48 -20.35 7.55 -12.25
CA GLY A 48 -19.92 6.81 -13.45
C GLY A 48 -18.46 6.31 -13.42
N PHE A 49 -17.73 6.53 -12.31
CA PHE A 49 -16.31 6.16 -12.21
C PHE A 49 -16.03 5.29 -10.98
N SER A 50 -15.45 4.11 -11.20
CA SER A 50 -14.92 3.25 -10.13
C SER A 50 -13.66 3.88 -9.54
N HIS A 51 -13.64 4.09 -8.23
CA HIS A 51 -12.43 4.51 -7.51
C HIS A 51 -11.57 3.27 -7.21
N HIS A 52 -10.25 3.41 -7.34
CA HIS A 52 -9.32 2.31 -7.05
C HIS A 52 -9.07 2.23 -5.53
N TYR A 53 -9.74 1.29 -4.87
CA TYR A 53 -9.56 1.02 -3.44
C TYR A 53 -8.66 -0.18 -3.16
N GLY A 54 -7.74 -0.54 -4.07
CA GLY A 54 -6.85 -1.68 -3.85
C GLY A 54 -5.75 -1.41 -2.82
N VAL A 55 -5.28 -2.46 -2.15
CA VAL A 55 -4.13 -2.43 -1.25
C VAL A 55 -2.84 -2.54 -2.06
N ASN A 56 -2.54 -1.50 -2.84
CA ASN A 56 -1.59 -1.56 -3.94
C ASN A 56 -0.48 -0.53 -3.79
N ALA A 57 0.72 -0.86 -4.25
CA ALA A 57 1.78 0.11 -4.53
C ALA A 57 2.08 0.13 -6.04
N TYR A 58 2.44 1.28 -6.56
CA TYR A 58 2.64 1.51 -7.99
C TYR A 58 4.05 2.01 -8.28
N LEU A 59 4.54 1.73 -9.47
CA LEU A 59 5.82 2.25 -9.96
C LEU A 59 5.60 3.12 -11.19
N ASN A 60 6.25 4.29 -11.24
CA ASN A 60 6.39 5.10 -12.44
C ASN A 60 7.88 5.30 -12.76
N PHE A 61 8.18 5.52 -14.04
CA PHE A 61 9.52 5.76 -14.53
C PHE A 61 9.59 7.13 -15.19
N MET A 62 10.40 8.01 -14.62
CA MET A 62 10.60 9.38 -15.11
C MET A 62 12.05 9.59 -15.52
N SER A 63 12.31 10.50 -16.45
CA SER A 63 13.65 11.04 -16.66
C SER A 63 13.95 12.16 -15.66
N SER A 64 15.22 12.59 -15.61
CA SER A 64 15.65 13.79 -14.87
C SER A 64 15.04 15.10 -15.38
N ASN A 65 14.46 15.13 -16.59
CA ASN A 65 13.79 16.30 -17.18
C ASN A 65 12.25 16.24 -17.09
N ASN A 66 11.70 15.37 -16.23
CA ASN A 66 10.25 15.14 -16.06
C ASN A 66 9.55 14.51 -17.28
N HIS A 67 10.27 13.83 -18.15
CA HIS A 67 9.65 12.97 -19.18
C HIS A 67 9.14 11.68 -18.53
N GLU A 68 7.87 11.34 -18.75
CA GLU A 68 7.26 10.10 -18.28
C GLU A 68 7.47 8.98 -19.31
N TRP A 69 8.36 8.03 -19.00
CA TRP A 69 8.76 6.98 -19.93
C TRP A 69 7.63 6.02 -20.29
N LEU A 70 6.77 5.69 -19.32
CA LEU A 70 5.64 4.78 -19.56
C LEU A 70 4.58 5.35 -20.50
N ARG A 71 4.55 6.68 -20.69
CA ARG A 71 3.64 7.34 -21.65
C ARG A 71 4.11 7.17 -23.09
N ASP A 72 5.41 6.97 -23.33
CA ASP A 72 5.95 6.70 -24.65
C ASP A 72 5.67 5.23 -25.04
N THR A 73 4.58 5.01 -25.78
CA THR A 73 4.16 3.66 -26.21
C THR A 73 5.25 2.90 -26.98
N PRO A 74 5.94 3.50 -27.99
CA PRO A 74 7.11 2.87 -28.60
C PRO A 74 8.19 2.44 -27.62
N TRP A 75 8.55 3.29 -26.64
CA TRP A 75 9.53 2.96 -25.62
C TRP A 75 9.04 1.81 -24.74
N PHE A 76 7.80 1.88 -24.26
CA PHE A 76 7.21 0.86 -23.42
C PHE A 76 7.22 -0.53 -24.10
N GLU A 77 6.64 -0.63 -25.30
CA GLU A 77 6.50 -1.92 -25.99
C GLU A 77 7.85 -2.51 -26.46
N LYS A 78 8.80 -1.65 -26.87
CA LYS A 78 10.07 -2.11 -27.47
C LYS A 78 11.22 -2.22 -26.48
N LYS A 79 11.24 -1.41 -25.42
CA LYS A 79 12.39 -1.30 -24.51
C LYS A 79 12.06 -1.68 -23.06
N PHE A 80 10.87 -1.35 -22.57
CA PHE A 80 10.51 -1.61 -21.19
C PHE A 80 9.95 -3.01 -20.99
N LYS A 81 8.82 -3.32 -21.64
CA LYS A 81 8.02 -4.54 -21.41
C LYS A 81 8.82 -5.84 -21.55
N ASN A 82 9.79 -5.84 -22.46
CA ASN A 82 10.64 -7.01 -22.77
C ASN A 82 12.07 -6.88 -22.20
N SER A 83 12.32 -5.94 -21.29
CA SER A 83 13.63 -5.78 -20.66
C SER A 83 13.94 -6.89 -19.65
N ASP A 84 15.10 -6.80 -19.01
CA ASP A 84 15.57 -7.73 -17.99
C ASP A 84 15.10 -7.40 -16.56
N TRP A 85 14.21 -6.43 -16.39
CA TRP A 85 13.62 -6.16 -15.09
C TRP A 85 12.66 -7.27 -14.65
N TYR A 86 12.51 -7.43 -13.34
CA TYR A 86 11.58 -8.35 -12.71
C TYR A 86 11.21 -7.87 -11.30
N PHE A 87 10.11 -8.40 -10.79
CA PHE A 87 9.77 -8.37 -9.37
C PHE A 87 10.22 -9.68 -8.71
N GLU A 88 10.80 -9.61 -7.52
CA GLU A 88 11.13 -10.77 -6.70
C GLU A 88 10.19 -10.84 -5.50
N PHE A 89 9.55 -11.99 -5.32
CA PHE A 89 8.68 -12.27 -4.17
C PHE A 89 8.89 -13.71 -3.71
N ASN A 90 9.22 -13.90 -2.43
CA ASN A 90 9.54 -15.20 -1.83
C ASN A 90 10.55 -16.03 -2.65
N GLY A 91 11.59 -15.37 -3.20
CA GLY A 91 12.65 -16.00 -3.98
C GLY A 91 12.27 -16.40 -5.42
N LYS A 92 11.05 -16.09 -5.87
CA LYS A 92 10.62 -16.27 -7.27
C LYS A 92 10.67 -14.95 -8.02
N GLN A 93 11.00 -15.00 -9.30
CA GLN A 93 11.01 -13.84 -10.20
C GLN A 93 9.72 -13.80 -11.03
N TYR A 94 9.13 -12.61 -11.16
CA TYR A 94 7.91 -12.34 -11.91
C TYR A 94 8.14 -11.17 -12.86
N ARG A 95 7.66 -11.27 -14.08
CA ARG A 95 7.81 -10.29 -15.15
C ARG A 95 6.45 -9.73 -15.56
N TYR A 96 6.48 -8.78 -16.49
CA TYR A 96 5.25 -8.26 -17.10
C TYR A 96 4.34 -9.40 -17.59
N GLY A 97 3.07 -9.38 -17.18
CA GLY A 97 2.08 -10.41 -17.51
C GLY A 97 2.01 -11.59 -16.51
N ASP A 98 2.99 -11.75 -15.62
CA ASP A 98 2.93 -12.77 -14.57
C ASP A 98 2.04 -12.32 -13.41
N VAL A 99 1.42 -13.27 -12.70
CA VAL A 99 0.70 -13.00 -11.45
C VAL A 99 1.63 -13.29 -10.29
N MET A 100 1.93 -12.29 -9.47
CA MET A 100 2.72 -12.48 -8.25
C MET A 100 1.91 -13.25 -7.21
N ASP A 101 2.53 -14.24 -6.55
CA ASP A 101 1.92 -15.08 -5.49
C ASP A 101 1.65 -14.32 -4.17
N ILE A 102 1.34 -13.02 -4.22
CA ILE A 102 0.97 -12.23 -3.05
C ILE A 102 -0.45 -12.62 -2.62
N PRO A 103 -0.70 -12.93 -1.33
CA PRO A 103 -2.03 -13.32 -0.87
C PRO A 103 -3.12 -12.32 -1.26
N GLY A 104 -4.14 -12.81 -1.98
CA GLY A 104 -5.27 -12.00 -2.45
C GLY A 104 -5.07 -11.34 -3.83
N ASN A 105 -3.87 -11.38 -4.40
CA ASN A 105 -3.63 -10.90 -5.76
C ASN A 105 -4.06 -11.96 -6.79
N THR A 106 -4.84 -11.55 -7.78
CA THR A 106 -5.19 -12.37 -8.95
C THR A 106 -4.85 -11.71 -10.28
N THR A 107 -4.36 -10.48 -10.22
CA THR A 107 -4.15 -9.64 -11.39
C THR A 107 -2.69 -9.74 -11.84
N PRO A 108 -2.43 -9.88 -13.15
CA PRO A 108 -1.08 -9.90 -13.66
C PRO A 108 -0.39 -8.55 -13.50
N ILE A 109 0.94 -8.55 -13.46
CA ILE A 109 1.75 -7.35 -13.54
C ILE A 109 1.44 -6.66 -14.87
N HIS A 110 0.92 -5.43 -14.82
CA HIS A 110 0.49 -4.71 -16.01
C HIS A 110 0.72 -3.21 -15.90
N MET A 111 0.54 -2.51 -17.02
CA MET A 111 0.53 -1.06 -17.08
C MET A 111 -0.90 -0.54 -17.15
N GLU A 112 -1.20 0.49 -16.38
CA GLU A 112 -2.48 1.22 -16.43
C GLU A 112 -2.25 2.73 -16.40
N GLY A 113 -3.17 3.48 -17.00
CA GLY A 113 -3.24 4.93 -16.86
C GLY A 113 -4.10 5.31 -15.67
N TYR A 114 -3.52 6.00 -14.69
CA TYR A 114 -4.21 6.50 -13.52
C TYR A 114 -4.64 7.95 -13.74
N LEU A 115 -5.93 8.15 -13.99
CA LEU A 115 -6.51 9.44 -14.36
C LEU A 115 -6.32 10.52 -13.30
N GLU A 116 -6.51 10.20 -12.01
CA GLU A 116 -6.37 11.16 -10.90
C GLU A 116 -4.95 11.75 -10.82
N LEU A 117 -3.95 10.94 -11.21
CA LEU A 117 -2.55 11.36 -11.24
C LEU A 117 -2.12 11.91 -12.61
N ASN A 118 -2.93 11.69 -13.66
CA ASN A 118 -2.55 11.83 -15.06
C ASN A 118 -1.18 11.16 -15.32
N LYS A 119 -1.04 9.89 -14.94
CA LYS A 119 0.19 9.11 -15.08
C LYS A 119 -0.07 7.70 -15.60
N TYR A 120 0.89 7.13 -16.30
CA TYR A 120 0.98 5.68 -16.52
C TYR A 120 1.82 5.06 -15.41
N LEU A 121 1.44 3.88 -14.98
CA LEU A 121 2.09 3.19 -13.87
C LEU A 121 2.14 1.68 -14.11
N ILE A 122 3.13 1.03 -13.51
CA ILE A 122 3.19 -0.41 -13.39
C ILE A 122 2.51 -0.81 -12.10
N ILE A 123 1.56 -1.72 -12.22
CA ILE A 123 0.81 -2.35 -11.13
C ILE A 123 1.40 -3.75 -10.92
N PRO A 124 2.23 -3.96 -9.89
CA PRO A 124 2.78 -5.28 -9.58
C PRO A 124 1.75 -6.23 -8.97
N ALA A 125 0.79 -5.69 -8.23
CA ALA A 125 -0.31 -6.41 -7.61
C ALA A 125 -1.54 -5.51 -7.53
N ASP A 126 -2.73 -6.12 -7.63
CA ASP A 126 -4.00 -5.47 -7.38
C ASP A 126 -4.82 -6.32 -6.41
N ILE A 127 -4.84 -5.90 -5.14
CA ILE A 127 -5.43 -6.64 -4.04
C ILE A 127 -6.69 -5.92 -3.58
N PRO A 128 -7.88 -6.54 -3.67
CA PRO A 128 -9.13 -5.91 -3.21
C PRO A 128 -9.09 -5.57 -1.72
N TRP A 129 -9.51 -4.35 -1.34
CA TRP A 129 -9.53 -3.92 0.07
C TRP A 129 -10.37 -4.80 0.98
N GLU A 130 -11.36 -5.51 0.45
CA GLU A 130 -12.22 -6.40 1.23
C GLU A 130 -11.40 -7.47 1.95
N LYS A 131 -10.20 -7.80 1.44
CA LYS A 131 -9.26 -8.69 2.12
C LYS A 131 -8.80 -8.18 3.48
N LEU A 132 -8.82 -6.87 3.71
CA LEU A 132 -8.48 -6.28 5.01
C LEU A 132 -9.53 -6.60 6.11
N LYS A 133 -10.72 -7.07 5.74
CA LYS A 133 -11.72 -7.55 6.72
C LYS A 133 -11.28 -8.84 7.42
N GLU A 134 -10.38 -9.60 6.80
CA GLU A 134 -9.79 -10.82 7.37
C GLU A 134 -8.68 -10.50 8.39
N GLY A 135 -8.15 -9.26 8.37
CA GLY A 135 -7.10 -8.77 9.26
C GLY A 135 -6.16 -7.78 8.57
N PRO A 136 -5.21 -7.17 9.32
CA PRO A 136 -4.16 -6.35 8.71
C PRO A 136 -3.35 -7.14 7.69
N MET A 137 -2.93 -6.47 6.61
CA MET A 137 -2.16 -7.07 5.53
C MET A 137 -0.78 -6.42 5.46
N THR A 138 0.26 -7.24 5.35
CA THR A 138 1.63 -6.81 5.03
C THR A 138 2.16 -7.66 3.89
N TYR A 139 2.75 -7.04 2.88
CA TYR A 139 3.54 -7.75 1.88
C TYR A 139 4.74 -6.91 1.46
N GLU A 140 5.78 -7.60 1.01
CA GLU A 140 7.05 -7.02 0.61
C GLU A 140 7.56 -7.74 -0.63
N TYR A 141 8.02 -6.97 -1.62
CA TYR A 141 8.61 -7.49 -2.85
C TYR A 141 9.75 -6.58 -3.29
N LYS A 142 10.59 -7.06 -4.20
CA LYS A 142 11.73 -6.31 -4.72
C LYS A 142 11.56 -6.03 -6.21
N PHE A 143 11.66 -4.77 -6.63
CA PHE A 143 11.87 -4.46 -8.04
C PHE A 143 13.36 -4.51 -8.37
N VAL A 144 13.74 -5.19 -9.45
CA VAL A 144 15.13 -5.32 -9.89
C VAL A 144 15.21 -5.04 -11.38
N TRP A 145 16.17 -4.22 -11.80
CA TRP A 145 16.52 -3.99 -13.19
C TRP A 145 18.05 -4.08 -13.37
N PRO A 146 18.58 -5.30 -13.65
CA PRO A 146 20.01 -5.55 -13.64
C PRO A 146 20.80 -4.68 -14.62
N SER A 147 20.37 -4.59 -15.88
CA SER A 147 21.04 -3.78 -16.91
C SER A 147 21.13 -2.28 -16.60
N ARG A 148 20.29 -1.78 -15.68
CA ARG A 148 20.29 -0.39 -15.20
C ARG A 148 20.90 -0.23 -13.80
N ASN A 149 21.32 -1.34 -13.15
CA ASN A 149 21.77 -1.35 -11.76
C ASN A 149 20.76 -0.73 -10.78
N ILE A 150 19.47 -1.00 -11.00
CA ILE A 150 18.38 -0.51 -10.13
C ILE A 150 17.83 -1.68 -9.32
N SER A 151 17.60 -1.44 -8.04
CA SER A 151 17.09 -2.44 -7.11
C SER A 151 16.43 -1.75 -5.93
N HIS A 152 15.14 -1.98 -5.71
CA HIS A 152 14.38 -1.40 -4.59
C HIS A 152 13.48 -2.45 -3.93
N THR A 153 13.52 -2.52 -2.60
CA THR A 153 12.56 -3.29 -1.81
C THR A 153 11.36 -2.42 -1.49
N ILE A 154 10.16 -2.86 -1.84
CA ILE A 154 8.90 -2.14 -1.60
C ILE A 154 8.06 -2.95 -0.64
N LYS A 155 7.60 -2.29 0.42
CA LYS A 155 6.76 -2.88 1.45
C LYS A 155 5.47 -2.08 1.59
N VAL A 156 4.36 -2.80 1.71
CA VAL A 156 3.03 -2.25 1.92
C VAL A 156 2.47 -2.85 3.21
N TYR A 157 1.85 -1.99 4.03
CA TYR A 157 1.07 -2.42 5.17
C TYR A 157 -0.26 -1.67 5.21
N ALA A 158 -1.36 -2.38 5.43
CA ALA A 158 -2.68 -1.78 5.53
C ALA A 158 -3.52 -2.43 6.63
N ILE A 159 -4.43 -1.63 7.20
CA ILE A 159 -5.33 -2.04 8.27
C ILE A 159 -6.72 -1.45 8.07
N TYR A 160 -7.73 -2.31 8.14
CA TYR A 160 -9.13 -1.94 7.94
C TYR A 160 -9.67 -1.00 9.02
N ASN A 161 -10.48 0.00 8.62
CA ASN A 161 -11.27 0.77 9.56
C ASN A 161 -12.50 -0.05 9.99
N GLN A 162 -12.48 -0.58 11.22
CA GLN A 162 -13.58 -1.39 11.77
C GLN A 162 -14.92 -0.63 11.90
N ASN A 163 -14.90 0.70 11.85
CA ASN A 163 -16.11 1.52 11.85
C ASN A 163 -16.62 1.84 10.44
N PHE A 164 -15.93 1.45 9.37
CA PHE A 164 -16.23 1.87 8.00
C PHE A 164 -17.71 1.66 7.63
N GLU A 165 -18.27 0.46 7.81
CA GLU A 165 -19.66 0.20 7.44
C GLU A 165 -20.64 1.10 8.20
N LYS A 166 -20.40 1.28 9.50
CA LYS A 166 -21.23 2.13 10.34
C LYS A 166 -21.15 3.59 9.88
N ASP A 167 -19.94 4.11 9.69
CA ASP A 167 -19.70 5.50 9.30
C ASP A 167 -20.24 5.78 7.88
N ARG A 168 -20.10 4.81 6.97
CA ARG A 168 -20.68 4.86 5.61
C ARG A 168 -22.20 4.92 5.65
N ASP A 169 -22.83 4.05 6.43
CA ASP A 169 -24.30 3.98 6.53
C ASP A 169 -24.86 5.22 7.22
N GLU A 170 -24.16 5.75 8.23
CA GLU A 170 -24.49 7.03 8.89
C GLU A 170 -24.35 8.22 7.93
N LEU A 171 -23.28 8.28 7.14
CA LEU A 171 -23.12 9.31 6.12
C LEU A 171 -24.23 9.24 5.07
N LEU A 172 -24.46 8.05 4.49
CA LEU A 172 -25.46 7.85 3.44
C LEU A 172 -26.88 8.25 3.89
N LYS A 173 -27.23 7.97 5.15
CA LYS A 173 -28.52 8.36 5.74
C LYS A 173 -28.69 9.89 5.84
N ASN A 174 -27.59 10.61 6.05
CA ASN A 174 -27.59 12.05 6.31
C ASN A 174 -27.27 12.91 5.07
N LEU A 175 -26.80 12.30 3.97
CA LEU A 175 -26.55 13.01 2.72
C LEU A 175 -27.85 13.53 2.09
N GLY A 176 -27.83 14.77 1.60
CA GLY A 176 -28.85 15.29 0.69
C GLY A 176 -28.90 14.53 -0.64
N ASP A 177 -29.87 14.83 -1.50
CA ASP A 177 -30.07 14.08 -2.76
C ASP A 177 -28.98 14.35 -3.81
N GLU A 178 -28.29 15.49 -3.71
CA GLU A 178 -27.20 15.90 -4.61
C GLU A 178 -25.83 15.94 -3.91
N ASP A 179 -25.77 15.50 -2.65
CA ASP A 179 -24.57 15.58 -1.83
C ASP A 179 -23.72 14.31 -1.97
N SER A 180 -22.42 14.47 -1.71
CA SER A 180 -21.49 13.36 -1.55
C SER A 180 -20.53 13.62 -0.41
N GLY A 181 -19.90 12.55 0.08
CA GLY A 181 -18.90 12.65 1.13
C GLY A 181 -17.90 11.51 1.08
N TYR A 182 -17.04 11.48 2.10
CA TYR A 182 -15.96 10.52 2.20
C TYR A 182 -15.91 9.90 3.59
N VAL A 183 -15.65 8.61 3.65
CA VAL A 183 -15.44 7.85 4.88
C VAL A 183 -14.10 7.14 4.81
N GLU A 184 -13.34 7.11 5.91
CA GLU A 184 -12.11 6.31 5.95
C GLU A 184 -12.45 4.82 5.80
N LEU A 185 -11.89 4.19 4.77
CA LEU A 185 -12.05 2.77 4.47
C LEU A 185 -11.01 1.93 5.20
N TYR A 186 -9.75 2.33 5.07
CA TYR A 186 -8.61 1.71 5.72
C TYR A 186 -7.45 2.71 5.81
N LYS A 187 -6.43 2.35 6.56
CA LYS A 187 -5.15 3.06 6.61
C LYS A 187 -4.08 2.24 5.92
N ILE A 188 -3.18 2.89 5.18
CA ILE A 188 -2.09 2.23 4.44
C ILE A 188 -0.78 2.98 4.56
N GLY A 189 0.32 2.25 4.63
CA GLY A 189 1.67 2.77 4.60
C GLY A 189 2.50 2.10 3.51
N TYR A 190 3.49 2.83 3.01
CA TYR A 190 4.40 2.40 1.96
C TYR A 190 5.83 2.68 2.38
N TRP A 191 6.71 1.70 2.19
CA TRP A 191 8.14 1.84 2.45
C TRP A 191 8.93 1.40 1.23
N VAL A 192 10.01 2.13 0.95
CA VAL A 192 11.00 1.80 -0.08
C VAL A 192 12.36 1.75 0.59
N ASP A 193 13.07 0.63 0.46
CA ASP A 193 14.39 0.39 1.06
C ASP A 193 14.41 0.71 2.57
N ASP A 194 13.45 0.12 3.29
CA ASP A 194 13.23 0.24 4.74
C ASP A 194 12.91 1.66 5.26
N LYS A 195 12.61 2.60 4.37
CA LYS A 195 12.23 3.98 4.72
C LYS A 195 10.82 4.30 4.25
N PRO A 196 10.06 5.15 4.97
CA PRO A 196 8.79 5.65 4.46
C PRO A 196 8.95 6.21 3.05
N MET A 197 8.02 5.88 2.16
CA MET A 197 8.13 6.29 0.76
C MET A 197 8.10 7.82 0.64
N GLU A 198 9.18 8.37 0.09
CA GLU A 198 9.30 9.78 -0.26
C GLU A 198 8.85 9.97 -1.72
N SER A 199 7.62 10.46 -1.90
CA SER A 199 7.05 10.75 -3.22
C SER A 199 6.01 11.87 -3.09
N PRO A 200 5.90 12.79 -4.07
CA PRO A 200 4.76 13.72 -4.15
C PRO A 200 3.42 13.00 -4.23
N TRP A 201 3.43 11.72 -4.63
CA TRP A 201 2.25 10.88 -4.85
C TRP A 201 2.16 9.75 -3.83
N LYS A 202 2.81 9.90 -2.67
CA LYS A 202 2.87 8.85 -1.65
C LYS A 202 1.48 8.44 -1.13
N ASP A 203 0.52 9.37 -1.13
CA ASP A 203 -0.85 9.12 -0.72
C ASP A 203 -1.60 8.15 -1.65
N TYR A 204 -1.08 7.96 -2.87
CA TYR A 204 -1.58 7.02 -3.86
C TYR A 204 -0.72 5.75 -3.96
N GLY A 205 0.30 5.58 -3.11
CA GLY A 205 1.20 4.43 -3.20
C GLY A 205 2.15 4.46 -4.39
N LEU A 206 2.35 5.61 -5.05
CA LEU A 206 3.17 5.72 -6.25
C LEU A 206 4.63 6.07 -5.94
N PHE A 207 5.53 5.12 -6.20
CA PHE A 207 6.98 5.31 -6.18
C PHE A 207 7.51 5.67 -7.58
N THR A 208 8.38 6.69 -7.66
CA THR A 208 8.98 7.12 -8.94
C THR A 208 10.44 6.68 -9.00
N ILE A 209 10.79 5.93 -10.05
CA ILE A 209 12.16 5.57 -10.38
C ILE A 209 12.67 6.51 -11.47
N THR A 210 13.77 7.21 -11.21
CA THR A 210 14.42 8.04 -12.21
C THR A 210 15.30 7.18 -13.12
N LEU A 211 15.12 7.29 -14.42
CA LEU A 211 15.97 6.66 -15.44
C LEU A 211 16.75 7.74 -16.18
N ASP A 212 18.08 7.62 -16.19
CA ASP A 212 18.94 8.37 -17.09
C ASP A 212 18.88 7.75 -18.49
N GLU A 213 18.96 8.58 -19.54
CA GLU A 213 18.90 8.15 -20.95
C GLU A 213 19.96 7.10 -21.30
#